data_AF-A0A7S1EP18-F1
#
_entry.id   AF-A0A7S1EP18-F1
#
_cell.length_a   1.000
_cell.length_b   1.000
_cell.length_c   1.000
_cell.angle_alpha   90.00
_cell.angle_beta   90.00
_cell.angle_gamma   90.00
#
_symmetry.space_group_name_H-M   'P 1'
#
loop_
_entity.id
_entity.type
_entity.pdbx_description
1 polymer ?
#
loop_
_entity_poly.entity_id
_entity_poly.type
_entity_poly.pdbx_seq_one_letter_code
_entity_poly.pdbx_strand_id
1 'polypeptide(L)'
;DALYCNLVEAGESGGILEALLDRLAIYQEKTVAIKNKIKSALTYPIAVLVVAFIVVAVIMIFVIPAFKEVFTSFGADLPLPTLIVIAMSEFFVKWWWAVFGGLGGGVYFFLQSWKRSEQMQKRMDRLLLKIPVFGDLMYKSAVARWTRTLSTMFAAGVPLVEALDSVGGAS
;
A
#
# COMPACT_ATOMS: atom_id res chain seq x y z
N ASP A 1 1.49 -4.11 21.81
CA ASP A 1 2.69 -4.71 21.20
C ASP A 1 3.63 -5.18 22.30
N ALA A 2 4.02 -6.45 22.28
CA ALA A 2 4.92 -7.04 23.27
C ALA A 2 6.26 -6.27 23.37
N LEU A 3 6.68 -5.63 22.26
CA LEU A 3 7.89 -4.81 22.21
C LEU A 3 7.84 -3.59 23.16
N TYR A 4 6.67 -2.93 23.29
CA TYR A 4 6.54 -1.76 24.17
C TYR A 4 6.52 -2.15 25.65
N CYS A 5 5.87 -3.27 25.98
CA CYS A 5 5.84 -3.79 27.35
C CYS A 5 7.25 -4.18 27.81
N ASN A 6 8.01 -4.89 26.97
CA ASN A 6 9.38 -5.28 27.27
C ASN A 6 10.33 -4.08 27.41
N LEU A 7 10.13 -3.02 26.62
CA LEU A 7 10.92 -1.79 26.72
C LEU A 7 10.62 -0.99 28.00
N VAL A 8 9.37 -0.98 28.45
CA VAL A 8 8.97 -0.35 29.71
C VAL A 8 9.56 -1.11 30.91
N GLU A 9 9.47 -2.44 30.91
CA GLU A 9 10.04 -3.30 31.95
C GLU A 9 11.57 -3.16 32.07
N ALA A 10 12.26 -3.06 30.93
CA ALA A 10 13.70 -2.78 30.89
C ALA A 10 14.04 -1.35 31.36
N GLY A 11 13.19 -0.37 31.05
CA GLY A 11 13.35 1.02 31.49
C GLY A 11 13.13 1.20 33.00
N GLU A 12 12.19 0.46 33.57
CA GLU A 12 11.91 0.42 35.00
C GLU A 12 13.04 -0.27 35.77
N SER A 13 13.51 -1.43 35.28
CA SER A 13 14.64 -2.16 35.87
C SER A 13 15.96 -1.38 35.83
N GLY A 14 16.14 -0.53 34.81
CA GLY A 14 17.32 0.31 34.63
C GLY A 14 17.23 1.70 35.26
N GLY A 15 16.11 2.07 35.87
CA GLY A 15 15.90 3.40 36.46
C GLY A 15 15.86 4.57 35.46
N ILE A 16 15.67 4.28 34.16
CA ILE A 16 15.69 5.26 33.06
C ILE A 16 14.33 5.39 32.35
N LEU A 17 13.26 4.97 33.03
CA LEU A 17 11.92 4.88 32.46
C LEU A 17 11.45 6.19 31.83
N GLU A 18 11.69 7.33 32.50
CA GLU A 18 11.29 8.66 32.01
C GLU A 18 11.91 8.99 30.64
N ALA A 19 13.23 8.83 30.50
CA ALA A 19 13.93 9.08 29.24
C ALA A 19 13.53 8.10 28.13
N LEU A 20 13.17 6.86 28.49
CA LEU A 20 12.73 5.83 27.55
C LEU A 20 11.31 6.13 27.04
N LEU A 21 10.40 6.50 27.93
CA LEU A 21 9.04 6.93 27.58
C LEU A 21 9.05 8.18 26.69
N ASP A 22 9.93 9.15 26.96
CA ASP A 22 10.07 10.34 26.12
C ASP A 22 10.55 9.99 24.69
N ARG A 23 11.54 9.11 24.57
CA ARG A 23 11.98 8.60 23.26
C ARG A 23 10.87 7.85 22.52
N LEU A 24 10.11 7.02 23.23
CA LEU A 24 8.97 6.29 22.66
C LEU A 24 7.87 7.24 22.18
N ALA A 25 7.58 8.28 22.95
CA ALA A 25 6.62 9.32 22.58
C ALA A 25 7.03 10.02 21.28
N ILE A 26 8.28 10.48 21.19
CA ILE A 26 8.82 11.13 19.98
C ILE A 26 8.79 10.19 18.77
N TYR A 27 9.14 8.92 18.97
CA TYR A 27 9.10 7.92 17.90
C TYR A 27 7.66 7.70 17.38
N GLN A 28 6.70 7.58 18.29
CA GLN A 28 5.28 7.42 17.94
C GLN A 28 4.75 8.65 17.22
N GLU A 29 5.07 9.86 17.70
CA GLU A 29 4.68 11.11 17.07
C GLU A 29 5.21 11.21 15.63
N LYS A 30 6.49 10.91 15.41
CA LYS A 30 7.10 10.89 14.07
C LYS A 30 6.45 9.86 13.17
N THR A 31 6.16 8.67 13.70
CA THR A 31 5.51 7.60 12.95
C THR A 31 4.10 7.99 12.53
N VAL A 32 3.33 8.60 13.42
CA VAL A 32 1.99 9.12 13.14
C VAL A 32 2.05 10.26 12.12
N ALA A 33 3.00 11.19 12.27
CA ALA A 33 3.19 12.29 11.32
C ALA A 33 3.51 11.78 9.91
N ILE A 34 4.39 10.79 9.76
CA ILE A 34 4.69 10.16 8.47
C ILE A 34 3.44 9.49 7.88
N LYS A 35 2.73 8.69 8.69
CA LYS A 35 1.48 8.03 8.25
C LYS A 35 0.43 9.04 7.79
N ASN A 36 0.25 10.13 8.53
CA ASN A 36 -0.69 11.20 8.19
C ASN A 36 -0.27 11.92 6.90
N LYS A 37 1.02 12.16 6.71
CA LYS A 37 1.54 12.79 5.49
C LYS A 37 1.33 11.90 4.26
N ILE A 38 1.57 10.59 4.38
CA ILE A 38 1.26 9.61 3.32
C ILE A 38 -0.24 9.59 3.04
N LYS A 39 -1.07 9.51 4.08
CA LYS A 39 -2.53 9.48 3.93
C LYS A 39 -3.03 10.74 3.22
N SER A 40 -2.58 11.91 3.66
CA SER A 40 -2.96 13.20 3.06
C SER A 40 -2.53 13.31 1.59
N ALA A 41 -1.32 12.86 1.25
CA ALA A 41 -0.83 12.86 -0.13
C ALA A 41 -1.65 11.93 -1.06
N LEU A 42 -2.16 10.82 -0.53
CA LEU A 42 -2.97 9.85 -1.28
C LEU A 42 -4.46 10.19 -1.31
N THR A 43 -4.97 11.03 -0.41
CA THR A 43 -6.38 11.40 -0.37
C THR A 43 -6.86 11.96 -1.71
N TYR A 44 -6.09 12.87 -2.33
CA TYR A 44 -6.49 13.50 -3.59
C TYR A 44 -6.52 12.50 -4.77
N PRO A 45 -5.45 11.73 -5.05
CA PRO A 45 -5.48 10.69 -6.08
C PRO A 45 -6.62 9.69 -5.92
N ILE A 46 -6.87 9.21 -4.69
CA ILE A 46 -7.93 8.25 -4.41
C ILE A 46 -9.30 8.87 -4.67
N ALA A 47 -9.54 10.10 -4.19
CA ALA A 47 -10.81 10.79 -4.41
C ALA A 47 -11.12 10.98 -5.90
N VAL A 48 -10.13 11.42 -6.69
CA VAL A 48 -10.29 11.58 -8.15
C VAL A 48 -10.57 10.25 -8.84
N LEU A 49 -9.86 9.17 -8.47
CA LEU A 49 -10.10 7.84 -9.03
C LEU A 49 -11.50 7.33 -8.72
N VAL A 50 -11.99 7.53 -7.48
CA VAL A 50 -13.35 7.14 -7.09
C VAL A 50 -14.39 7.91 -7.90
N VAL A 51 -14.24 9.22 -8.04
CA VAL A 51 -15.18 10.04 -8.83
C VAL A 51 -15.14 9.64 -10.30
N ALA A 52 -13.95 9.49 -10.90
CA ALA A 52 -13.80 9.07 -12.29
C ALA A 52 -14.45 7.71 -12.53
N PHE A 53 -14.25 6.76 -11.61
CA PHE A 53 -14.87 5.44 -11.69
C PHE A 53 -16.39 5.51 -11.64
N ILE A 54 -16.97 6.33 -10.76
CA ILE A 54 -18.43 6.55 -10.68
C ILE A 54 -18.96 7.12 -12.00
N VAL A 55 -18.32 8.17 -12.53
CA VAL A 55 -18.75 8.81 -13.78
C VAL A 55 -18.71 7.83 -14.95
N VAL A 56 -17.61 7.08 -15.11
CA VAL A 56 -17.48 6.06 -16.15
C VAL A 56 -18.54 4.97 -16.00
N ALA A 57 -18.81 4.51 -14.78
CA ALA A 57 -19.84 3.51 -14.52
C ALA A 57 -21.24 4.02 -14.91
N VAL A 58 -21.59 5.27 -14.57
CA VAL A 58 -22.87 5.88 -14.94
C VAL A 58 -23.01 5.98 -16.46
N ILE A 59 -21.95 6.42 -17.16
CA ILE A 59 -21.96 6.52 -18.62
C ILE A 59 -22.16 5.13 -19.24
N MET A 60 -21.44 4.11 -18.76
CA MET A 60 -21.57 2.77 -19.31
C MET A 60 -22.92 2.12 -19.04
N ILE A 61 -23.56 2.41 -17.89
CA ILE A 61 -24.81 1.77 -17.50
C ILE A 61 -26.05 2.46 -18.07
N PHE A 62 -26.06 3.79 -18.10
CA PHE A 62 -27.25 4.55 -18.49
C PHE A 62 -27.10 5.26 -19.83
N VAL A 63 -25.93 5.84 -20.11
CA VAL A 63 -25.76 6.70 -21.29
C VAL A 63 -25.55 5.88 -22.56
N ILE A 64 -24.64 4.90 -22.55
CA ILE A 64 -24.36 4.09 -23.76
C ILE A 64 -25.60 3.33 -24.26
N PRO A 65 -26.43 2.71 -23.40
CA PRO A 65 -27.65 2.05 -23.86
C PRO A 65 -28.66 3.01 -24.50
N ALA A 66 -28.83 4.22 -23.95
CA ALA A 66 -29.71 5.23 -24.54
C ALA A 66 -29.22 5.67 -25.93
N PHE A 67 -27.90 5.79 -26.11
CA PHE A 67 -27.32 6.05 -27.44
C PHE A 67 -27.56 4.90 -28.41
N LYS A 68 -27.50 3.63 -27.96
CA LYS A 68 -27.80 2.47 -28.81
C LYS A 68 -29.22 2.55 -29.38
N GLU A 69 -30.23 2.82 -28.56
CA GLU A 69 -31.62 2.91 -28.99
C GLU A 69 -31.82 3.95 -30.10
N VAL A 70 -31.20 5.13 -29.92
CA VAL A 70 -31.21 6.20 -30.93
C VAL A 70 -30.60 5.73 -32.25
N PHE A 71 -29.42 5.11 -32.24
CA PHE A 71 -28.79 4.63 -33.47
C PHE A 71 -29.56 3.48 -34.15
N THR A 72 -30.18 2.58 -33.38
CA THR A 72 -31.01 1.51 -33.95
C THR A 72 -32.28 2.05 -34.62
N SER A 73 -32.81 3.20 -34.17
CA SER A 73 -33.98 3.85 -34.79
C SER A 73 -33.69 4.49 -36.15
N PHE A 74 -32.42 4.74 -36.49
CA PHE A 74 -32.00 5.30 -37.78
C PHE A 74 -31.88 4.26 -38.89
N GLY A 75 -32.06 2.96 -38.60
CA GLY A 75 -32.06 1.89 -39.61
C GLY A 75 -30.70 1.66 -40.29
N ALA A 76 -29.60 2.14 -39.70
CA ALA A 76 -28.25 1.98 -40.21
C ALA A 76 -27.45 0.98 -39.37
N ASP A 77 -26.70 0.10 -40.03
CA ASP A 77 -25.72 -0.76 -39.37
C ASP A 77 -24.68 0.12 -38.67
N LEU A 78 -24.54 -0.06 -37.34
CA LEU A 78 -23.55 0.67 -36.57
C LEU A 78 -22.14 0.28 -37.01
N PRO A 79 -21.21 1.23 -37.16
CA PRO A 79 -19.80 0.94 -37.39
C PRO A 79 -19.24 -0.03 -36.34
N LEU A 80 -18.34 -0.93 -36.76
CA LEU A 80 -17.67 -1.91 -35.90
C LEU A 80 -17.14 -1.35 -34.56
N PRO A 81 -16.50 -0.18 -34.49
CA PRO A 81 -16.04 0.39 -33.22
C PRO A 81 -17.17 0.65 -32.21
N THR A 82 -18.34 1.08 -32.70
CA THR A 82 -19.51 1.39 -31.87
C THR A 82 -20.16 0.13 -31.33
N LEU A 83 -20.21 -0.94 -32.14
CA LEU A 83 -20.71 -2.25 -31.71
C LEU A 83 -19.85 -2.88 -30.61
N ILE A 84 -18.52 -2.72 -30.68
CA ILE A 84 -17.61 -3.20 -29.65
C ILE A 84 -17.88 -2.50 -28.31
N VAL A 85 -18.07 -1.17 -28.33
CA VAL A 85 -18.40 -0.39 -27.13
C VAL A 85 -19.75 -0.78 -26.53
N ILE A 86 -20.75 -1.01 -27.38
CA ILE A 86 -22.08 -1.49 -26.95
C ILE A 86 -21.99 -2.89 -26.32
N ALA A 87 -21.25 -3.81 -26.94
CA ALA A 87 -21.04 -5.16 -26.40
C ALA A 87 -20.32 -5.13 -25.04
N MET A 88 -19.32 -4.27 -24.88
CA MET A 88 -18.67 -4.05 -23.58
C MET A 88 -19.63 -3.45 -22.53
N SER A 89 -20.47 -2.48 -22.92
CA SER A 89 -21.48 -1.90 -22.04
C SER A 89 -22.51 -2.95 -21.61
N GLU A 90 -23.01 -3.79 -22.51
CA GLU A 90 -23.96 -4.86 -22.17
C GLU A 90 -23.35 -5.90 -21.21
N PHE A 91 -22.08 -6.26 -21.41
CA PHE A 91 -21.36 -7.11 -20.47
C PHE A 91 -21.25 -6.44 -19.10
N PHE A 92 -20.89 -5.16 -19.05
CA PHE A 92 -20.72 -4.40 -17.82
C PHE A 92 -22.06 -4.21 -17.07
N VAL A 93 -23.14 -3.88 -17.78
CA VAL A 93 -24.50 -3.74 -17.22
C VAL A 93 -25.01 -5.08 -16.70
N LYS A 94 -24.71 -6.20 -17.36
CA LYS A 94 -25.13 -7.53 -16.90
C LYS A 94 -24.37 -7.99 -15.65
N TRP A 95 -23.08 -7.69 -15.58
CA TRP A 95 -22.17 -8.19 -14.53
C TRP A 95 -21.74 -7.12 -13.52
N TRP A 96 -22.39 -5.94 -13.47
CA TRP A 96 -21.99 -4.84 -12.60
C TRP A 96 -21.83 -5.29 -11.14
N TRP A 97 -22.79 -6.04 -10.59
CA TRP A 97 -22.73 -6.59 -9.23
C TRP A 97 -21.53 -7.52 -9.01
N ALA A 98 -21.12 -8.29 -10.01
CA ALA A 98 -19.95 -9.16 -9.95
C ALA A 98 -18.64 -8.39 -10.15
N VAL A 99 -18.63 -7.32 -10.96
CA VAL A 99 -17.47 -6.43 -11.11
C VAL A 99 -17.22 -5.67 -9.82
N PHE A 100 -18.24 -4.99 -9.28
CA PHE A 100 -18.12 -4.26 -8.02
C PHE A 100 -17.91 -5.20 -6.82
N GLY A 101 -18.63 -6.32 -6.76
CA GLY A 101 -18.45 -7.35 -5.74
C GLY A 101 -17.09 -8.06 -5.82
N GLY A 102 -16.58 -8.29 -7.02
CA GLY A 102 -15.25 -8.86 -7.26
C GLY A 102 -14.12 -7.88 -6.96
N LEU A 103 -14.31 -6.59 -7.24
CA LEU A 103 -13.31 -5.56 -6.93
C LEU A 103 -13.27 -5.30 -5.42
N GLY A 104 -14.42 -5.13 -4.77
CA GLY A 104 -14.50 -4.96 -3.31
C GLY A 104 -14.09 -6.23 -2.56
N GLY A 105 -14.63 -7.38 -2.95
CA GLY A 105 -14.29 -8.68 -2.39
C GLY A 105 -12.83 -9.06 -2.66
N GLY A 106 -12.32 -8.77 -3.85
CA GLY A 106 -10.92 -9.00 -4.22
C GLY A 106 -9.96 -8.17 -3.37
N VAL A 107 -10.25 -6.88 -3.17
CA VAL A 107 -9.46 -6.04 -2.25
C VAL A 107 -9.53 -6.57 -0.83
N TYR A 108 -10.71 -6.95 -0.34
CA TYR A 108 -10.88 -7.50 1.00
C TYR A 108 -10.10 -8.82 1.20
N PHE A 109 -10.27 -9.79 0.28
CA PHE A 109 -9.56 -11.06 0.32
C PHE A 109 -8.06 -10.90 0.14
N PHE A 110 -7.62 -9.95 -0.69
CA PHE A 110 -6.22 -9.62 -0.87
C PHE A 110 -5.61 -9.09 0.44
N LEU A 111 -6.27 -8.13 1.09
CA LEU A 111 -5.82 -7.58 2.38
C LEU A 111 -5.83 -8.64 3.48
N GLN A 112 -6.84 -9.51 3.50
CA GLN A 112 -6.95 -10.61 4.46
C GLN A 112 -5.87 -11.67 4.24
N SER A 113 -5.62 -12.03 2.98
CA SER A 113 -4.57 -12.99 2.62
C SER A 113 -3.17 -12.44 2.89
N TRP A 114 -2.94 -11.15 2.67
CA TRP A 114 -1.69 -10.49 3.05
C TRP A 114 -1.46 -10.56 4.56
N LYS A 115 -2.46 -10.26 5.38
CA LYS A 115 -2.32 -10.33 6.85
C LYS A 115 -2.08 -11.75 7.36
N ARG A 116 -2.66 -12.76 6.71
CA ARG A 116 -2.67 -14.14 7.21
C ARG A 116 -1.56 -15.02 6.63
N SER A 117 -1.04 -14.72 5.44
CA SER A 117 -0.10 -15.61 4.72
C SER A 117 1.31 -15.03 4.63
N GLU A 118 2.27 -15.67 5.29
CA GLU A 118 3.70 -15.35 5.16
C GLU A 118 4.22 -15.50 3.72
N GLN A 119 3.69 -16.47 2.95
CA GLN A 119 4.11 -16.65 1.57
C GLN A 119 3.67 -15.48 0.68
N MET A 120 2.50 -14.90 0.97
CA MET A 120 2.01 -13.73 0.26
C MET A 120 2.82 -12.48 0.61
N GLN A 121 3.18 -12.30 1.89
CA GLN A 121 4.07 -11.23 2.34
C GLN A 121 5.44 -11.33 1.63
N LYS A 122 6.08 -12.49 1.65
CA LYS A 122 7.38 -12.71 0.99
C LYS A 122 7.35 -12.46 -0.51
N ARG A 123 6.26 -12.84 -1.21
CA ARG A 123 6.08 -12.55 -2.64
C ARG A 123 5.90 -11.06 -2.89
N MET A 124 5.16 -10.39 -2.03
CA MET A 124 4.90 -8.97 -2.12
C MET A 124 6.15 -8.13 -1.85
N ASP A 125 6.93 -8.49 -0.84
CA ASP A 125 8.22 -7.85 -0.55
C ASP A 125 9.16 -7.98 -1.74
N ARG A 126 9.23 -9.17 -2.36
CA ARG A 126 10.02 -9.39 -3.59
C ARG A 126 9.50 -8.57 -4.78
N LEU A 127 8.20 -8.36 -4.88
CA LEU A 127 7.59 -7.51 -5.91
C LEU A 127 7.91 -6.03 -5.67
N LEU A 128 7.72 -5.53 -4.44
CA LEU A 128 8.03 -4.16 -4.03
C LEU A 128 9.51 -3.82 -4.28
N LEU A 129 10.42 -4.77 -4.03
CA LEU A 129 11.84 -4.61 -4.33
C LEU A 129 12.17 -4.50 -5.84
N LYS A 130 11.30 -5.02 -6.71
CA LYS A 130 11.44 -4.94 -8.17
C LYS A 130 10.74 -3.73 -8.78
N ILE A 131 9.91 -3.02 -8.03
CA ILE A 131 9.25 -1.81 -8.53
C ILE A 131 10.31 -0.71 -8.66
N PRO A 132 10.46 -0.09 -9.86
CA PRO A 132 11.37 1.02 -10.04
C PRO A 132 11.05 2.15 -9.06
N VAL A 133 12.06 2.86 -8.57
CA VAL A 133 12.01 3.83 -7.45
C VAL A 133 11.92 3.20 -6.06
N PHE A 134 11.01 2.25 -5.81
CA PHE A 134 10.86 1.64 -4.47
C PHE A 134 12.02 0.71 -4.09
N GLY A 135 12.56 -0.07 -5.04
CA GLY A 135 13.71 -0.94 -4.78
C GLY A 135 14.97 -0.17 -4.34
N ASP A 136 15.30 0.91 -5.05
CA ASP A 136 16.45 1.76 -4.73
C ASP A 136 16.24 2.52 -3.40
N LEU A 137 15.01 2.96 -3.13
CA LEU A 137 14.65 3.58 -1.84
C LEU A 137 14.84 2.59 -0.69
N MET A 138 14.35 1.35 -0.82
CA MET A 138 14.50 0.31 0.19
C MET A 138 15.97 -0.02 0.42
N TYR A 139 16.74 -0.22 -0.65
CA TYR A 139 18.18 -0.48 -0.57
C TYR A 139 18.93 0.65 0.14
N LYS A 140 18.72 1.92 -0.26
CA LYS A 140 19.35 3.07 0.39
C LYS A 140 18.93 3.21 1.86
N SER A 141 17.67 2.90 2.18
CA SER A 141 17.19 2.93 3.56
C SER A 141 17.84 1.85 4.43
N ALA A 142 18.05 0.65 3.87
CA ALA A 142 18.70 -0.46 4.54
C ALA A 142 20.19 -0.15 4.78
N VAL A 143 20.89 0.34 3.76
CA VAL A 143 22.29 0.80 3.89
C VAL A 143 22.41 1.91 4.92
N ALA A 144 21.53 2.92 4.89
CA ALA A 144 21.57 4.01 5.86
C ALA A 144 21.35 3.52 7.30
N ARG A 145 20.43 2.57 7.50
CA ARG A 145 20.18 1.95 8.81
C ARG A 145 21.37 1.14 9.27
N TRP A 146 21.92 0.28 8.41
CA TRP A 146 23.10 -0.53 8.67
C TRP A 146 24.30 0.34 9.09
N THR A 147 24.61 1.38 8.31
CA THR A 147 25.71 2.30 8.59
C THR A 147 25.52 3.04 9.91
N ARG A 148 24.30 3.46 10.24
CA ARG A 148 24.00 4.14 11.51
C ARG A 148 24.18 3.22 12.71
N THR A 149 23.71 1.98 12.61
CA THR A 149 23.86 0.99 13.68
C THR A 149 25.33 0.62 13.88
N LEU A 150 26.07 0.38 12.79
CA LEU A 150 27.51 0.09 12.82
C LEU A 150 28.30 1.24 13.46
N SER A 151 28.00 2.48 13.08
CA SER A 151 28.62 3.67 13.66
C SER A 151 28.39 3.78 15.17
N THR A 152 27.20 3.39 15.65
CA THR A 152 26.87 3.44 17.07
C THR A 152 27.61 2.36 17.86
N MET A 153 27.70 1.14 17.33
CA MET A 153 28.45 0.04 17.96
C MET A 153 29.95 0.33 18.01
N PHE A 154 30.50 0.87 16.92
CA PHE A 154 31.92 1.23 16.86
C PHE A 154 32.25 2.37 17.84
N ALA A 155 31.37 3.37 17.97
CA ALA A 155 31.51 4.44 18.96
C ALA A 155 31.41 3.94 20.42
N ALA A 156 30.71 2.83 20.66
CA ALA A 156 30.64 2.16 21.95
C ALA A 156 31.86 1.27 22.26
N GLY A 157 32.83 1.18 21.34
CA GLY A 157 34.07 0.41 21.53
C GLY A 157 33.95 -1.06 21.15
N VAL A 158 32.88 -1.49 20.49
CA VAL A 158 32.73 -2.86 20.01
C VAL A 158 33.73 -3.13 18.87
N PRO A 159 34.53 -4.22 18.93
CA PRO A 159 35.43 -4.61 17.85
C PRO A 159 34.70 -4.69 16.51
N LEU A 160 35.32 -4.17 15.44
CA LEU A 160 34.68 -4.06 14.12
C LEU A 160 34.12 -5.40 13.61
N VAL A 161 34.82 -6.50 13.89
CA VAL A 161 34.41 -7.84 13.46
C VAL A 161 33.11 -8.29 14.16
N GLU A 162 32.97 -8.02 15.45
CA GLU A 162 31.75 -8.31 16.21
C GLU A 162 30.60 -7.37 15.82
N ALA A 163 30.91 -6.10 15.57
CA ALA A 163 29.92 -5.12 15.11
C ALA A 163 29.40 -5.47 13.70
N LEU A 164 30.24 -5.96 12.80
CA LEU A 164 29.84 -6.42 11.46
C LEU A 164 28.89 -7.62 11.53
N ASP A 165 29.19 -8.60 12.40
CA ASP A 165 28.37 -9.81 12.55
C ASP A 165 27.01 -9.49 13.20
N SER A 166 26.99 -8.58 14.17
CA SER A 166 25.76 -8.13 14.85
C SER A 166 24.82 -7.33 13.93
N VAL A 167 25.35 -6.47 13.06
CA VAL A 167 24.52 -5.63 12.17
C VAL A 167 24.10 -6.39 10.89
N GLY A 168 24.71 -7.54 10.58
CA GLY A 168 24.31 -8.41 9.46
C GLY A 168 22.87 -8.95 9.57
N GLY A 169 22.31 -9.02 10.78
CA GLY A 169 20.91 -9.42 11.01
C GLY A 169 19.89 -8.28 10.91
N ALA A 170 20.33 -7.02 10.74
CA ALA A 170 19.46 -5.86 10.59
C ALA A 170 19.04 -5.66 9.13
N SER A 171 18.32 -6.64 8.57
CA SER A 171 17.65 -6.54 7.27
C SER A 171 16.21 -6.05 7.42
#